data_AF-A0A8K0P0S7-F1
#
_entry.id   AF-A0A8K0P0S7-F1
#
_cell.length_a   1.000
_cell.length_b   1.000
_cell.length_c   1.000
_cell.angle_alpha   90.00
_cell.angle_beta   90.00
_cell.angle_gamma   90.00
#
_symmetry.space_group_name_H-M   'P 1'
#
loop_
_entity.id
_entity.type
_entity.pdbx_description
1 polymer ?
#
loop_
_entity_poly.entity_id
_entity_poly.type
_entity_poly.pdbx_seq_one_letter_code
_entity_poly.pdbx_strand_id
1 'polypeptide(L)'
;MSARGVKKRQKALTKSQRANVTFPVARMYRYLKSGTHRLRIGMGSPVYMAAVIEYLTAEVLELAGNAARDNRKGRITPRHILLAIANDEELHLLLKSVTIASGGVLPKIHPELLAKKKGGKFVVGNNIPLTVPYKKPIATKPMAHKKPTSTLAVGNQPSKKAIIVSSGEY
;
A
#
# COMPACT_ATOMS: atom_id res chain seq x y z
N MET A 1 15.91 -61.50 -8.81
CA MET A 1 16.26 -60.24 -8.13
C MET A 1 15.05 -59.32 -8.18
N SER A 2 14.44 -58.96 -7.04
CA SER A 2 13.23 -58.15 -6.98
C SER A 2 13.56 -56.66 -7.15
N ALA A 3 13.14 -56.07 -8.27
CA ALA A 3 13.23 -54.64 -8.53
C ALA A 3 12.19 -53.91 -7.68
N ARG A 4 12.62 -53.39 -6.51
CA ARG A 4 11.80 -52.43 -5.74
C ARG A 4 11.68 -51.15 -6.56
N GLY A 5 10.49 -50.92 -7.12
CA GLY A 5 10.17 -49.71 -7.87
C GLY A 5 10.48 -48.46 -7.06
N VAL A 6 11.32 -47.58 -7.62
CA VAL A 6 11.66 -46.29 -7.02
C VAL A 6 10.41 -45.42 -7.06
N LYS A 7 9.68 -45.33 -5.94
CA LYS A 7 8.55 -44.41 -5.81
C LYS A 7 9.06 -42.97 -6.02
N LYS A 8 8.48 -42.27 -7.00
CA LYS A 8 8.78 -40.86 -7.32
C LYS A 8 8.62 -40.01 -6.06
N ARG A 9 9.72 -39.43 -5.57
CA ARG A 9 9.74 -38.59 -4.36
C ARG A 9 8.90 -37.34 -4.62
N GLN A 10 7.81 -37.17 -3.85
CA GLN A 10 7.00 -35.96 -3.92
C GLN A 10 7.82 -34.73 -3.53
N LYS A 11 7.55 -33.59 -4.21
CA LYS A 11 8.20 -32.32 -3.92
C LYS A 11 7.90 -31.92 -2.48
N ALA A 12 8.95 -31.68 -1.69
CA ALA A 12 8.78 -31.28 -0.30
C ALA A 12 8.18 -29.88 -0.21
N LEU A 13 7.04 -29.75 0.46
CA LEU A 13 6.46 -28.44 0.81
C LEU A 13 7.26 -27.79 1.94
N THR A 14 7.47 -26.48 1.84
CA THR A 14 8.13 -25.71 2.90
C THR A 14 7.23 -25.59 4.13
N LYS A 15 7.83 -25.31 5.29
CA LYS A 15 7.08 -25.08 6.53
C LYS A 15 6.12 -23.88 6.42
N SER A 16 6.54 -22.81 5.74
CA SER A 16 5.70 -21.63 5.47
C SER A 16 4.50 -21.98 4.59
N GLN A 17 4.72 -22.73 3.50
CA GLN A 17 3.62 -23.18 2.63
C GLN A 17 2.64 -24.08 3.38
N ARG A 18 3.12 -24.98 4.25
CA ARG A 18 2.24 -25.83 5.08
C ARG A 18 1.43 -25.03 6.10
N ALA A 19 1.98 -23.93 6.60
CA ALA A 19 1.33 -23.05 7.57
C ALA A 19 0.51 -21.93 6.91
N ASN A 20 0.49 -21.85 5.58
CA ASN A 20 -0.18 -20.80 4.81
C ASN A 20 0.22 -19.36 5.22
N VAL A 21 1.52 -19.14 5.42
CA VAL A 21 2.09 -17.83 5.72
C VAL A 21 3.15 -17.47 4.70
N THR A 22 3.24 -16.19 4.34
CA THR A 22 4.29 -15.64 3.47
C THR A 22 5.62 -15.56 4.22
N PHE A 23 5.60 -15.28 5.51
CA PHE A 23 6.79 -15.11 6.33
C PHE A 23 7.55 -16.44 6.53
N PRO A 24 8.90 -16.39 6.64
CA PRO A 24 9.74 -17.58 6.61
C PRO A 24 9.80 -18.32 7.97
N VAL A 25 8.90 -19.29 8.18
CA VAL A 25 8.82 -20.11 9.41
C VAL A 25 10.15 -20.79 9.76
N ALA A 26 10.86 -21.33 8.76
CA ALA A 26 12.15 -21.98 9.00
C ALA A 26 13.23 -21.01 9.50
N ARG A 27 13.21 -19.76 9.04
CA ARG A 27 14.12 -18.70 9.50
C ARG A 27 13.77 -18.26 10.92
N MET A 28 12.48 -18.09 11.22
CA MET A 28 12.02 -17.78 12.57
C MET A 28 12.44 -18.86 13.57
N TYR A 29 12.33 -20.14 13.20
CA TYR A 29 12.80 -21.23 14.04
C TYR A 29 14.30 -21.14 14.36
N ARG A 30 15.13 -20.81 13.36
CA ARG A 30 16.57 -20.62 13.55
C ARG A 30 16.86 -19.42 14.47
N TYR A 31 16.14 -18.31 14.32
CA TYR A 31 16.29 -17.15 15.20
C TYR A 31 15.88 -17.46 16.64
N LEU A 32 14.77 -18.16 16.85
CA LEU A 32 14.36 -18.61 18.18
C LEU A 32 15.43 -19.51 18.82
N LYS A 33 15.97 -20.48 18.08
CA LYS A 33 17.05 -21.35 18.56
C LYS A 33 18.33 -20.60 18.91
N SER A 34 18.70 -19.60 18.10
CA SER A 34 19.91 -18.80 18.32
C SER A 34 19.74 -17.79 19.45
N GLY A 35 18.51 -17.32 19.70
CA GLY A 35 18.22 -16.37 20.79
C GLY A 35 17.96 -17.02 22.15
N THR A 36 17.58 -18.30 22.18
CA THR A 36 17.14 -19.00 23.40
C THR A 36 17.93 -20.29 23.64
N HIS A 37 19.24 -20.13 23.87
CA HIS A 37 20.22 -21.23 23.99
C HIS A 37 19.83 -22.37 24.95
N ARG A 38 18.95 -22.13 25.93
CA ARG A 38 18.55 -23.10 26.95
C ARG A 38 17.14 -23.68 26.76
N LEU A 39 16.36 -23.20 25.78
CA LEU A 39 14.96 -23.60 25.61
C LEU A 39 14.77 -24.57 24.44
N ARG A 40 13.92 -25.59 24.67
CA ARG A 40 13.42 -26.44 23.59
C ARG A 40 12.29 -25.69 22.88
N ILE A 41 12.46 -25.45 21.59
CA ILE A 41 11.48 -24.75 20.77
C ILE A 41 10.63 -25.78 20.03
N GLY A 42 9.34 -25.84 20.35
CA GLY A 42 8.35 -26.63 19.64
C GLY A 42 8.09 -26.05 18.24
N MET A 43 7.60 -26.88 17.31
CA MET A 43 7.35 -26.44 15.93
C MET A 43 6.18 -25.45 15.79
N GLY A 44 5.27 -25.38 16.77
CA GLY A 44 4.19 -24.38 16.78
C GLY A 44 4.70 -22.95 17.02
N SER A 45 5.74 -22.77 17.84
CA SER A 45 6.29 -21.44 18.17
C SER A 45 6.75 -20.62 16.96
N PRO A 46 7.59 -21.12 16.03
CA PRO A 46 8.00 -20.36 14.85
C PRO A 46 6.85 -20.11 13.86
N VAL A 47 5.83 -20.97 13.83
CA VAL A 47 4.65 -20.79 12.99
C VAL A 47 3.82 -19.63 13.53
N TYR A 48 3.53 -19.64 14.84
CA TYR A 48 2.79 -18.59 15.51
C TYR A 48 3.51 -17.24 15.39
N MET A 49 4.82 -17.21 15.66
CA MET A 49 5.63 -16.00 15.53
C MET A 49 5.63 -15.45 14.09
N ALA A 50 5.75 -16.31 13.08
CA ALA A 50 5.69 -15.88 11.68
C ALA A 50 4.33 -15.27 11.34
N ALA A 51 3.24 -15.91 11.76
CA ALA A 51 1.88 -15.44 11.51
C ALA A 51 1.61 -14.07 12.18
N VAL A 52 2.02 -13.88 13.43
CA VAL A 52 1.82 -12.61 14.15
C VAL A 52 2.63 -11.48 13.51
N ILE A 53 3.89 -11.72 13.15
CA ILE A 53 4.71 -10.69 12.50
C ILE A 53 4.16 -10.37 11.10
N GLU A 54 3.67 -11.37 10.37
CA GLU A 54 3.02 -11.17 9.07
C GLU A 54 1.77 -10.30 9.19
N TYR A 55 0.93 -10.59 10.18
CA TYR A 55 -0.27 -9.80 10.48
C TYR A 55 0.07 -8.35 10.80
N LEU A 56 0.99 -8.10 11.75
CA LEU A 56 1.40 -6.73 12.10
C LEU A 56 2.05 -5.99 10.92
N THR A 57 2.80 -6.70 10.08
CA THR A 57 3.41 -6.11 8.88
C THR A 57 2.32 -5.72 7.87
N ALA A 58 1.32 -6.58 7.67
CA ALA A 58 0.21 -6.31 6.77
C ALA A 58 -0.59 -5.10 7.23
N GLU A 59 -0.90 -5.00 8.53
CA GLU A 59 -1.65 -3.88 9.12
C GLU A 59 -0.93 -2.54 8.90
N VAL A 60 0.37 -2.49 9.22
CA VAL A 60 1.19 -1.28 8.99
C VAL A 60 1.26 -0.91 7.51
N LEU A 61 1.38 -1.90 6.62
CA LEU A 61 1.47 -1.66 5.17
C LEU A 61 0.14 -1.20 4.58
N GLU A 62 -0.99 -1.72 5.06
CA GLU A 62 -2.33 -1.30 4.64
C GLU A 62 -2.56 0.18 4.96
N LEU A 63 -2.36 0.55 6.23
CA LEU A 63 -2.52 1.95 6.68
C LEU A 63 -1.50 2.89 6.01
N ALA A 64 -0.24 2.46 5.86
CA ALA A 64 0.77 3.26 5.16
C ALA A 64 0.50 3.37 3.66
N GLY A 65 -0.12 2.35 3.06
CA GLY A 65 -0.60 2.37 1.68
C GLY A 65 -1.71 3.40 1.50
N ASN A 66 -2.68 3.43 2.41
CA ASN A 66 -3.75 4.43 2.44
C ASN A 66 -3.16 5.85 2.60
N ALA A 67 -2.25 6.06 3.55
CA ALA A 67 -1.56 7.35 3.71
C ALA A 67 -0.73 7.76 2.48
N ALA A 68 -0.14 6.81 1.75
CA ALA A 68 0.56 7.09 0.49
C ALA A 68 -0.42 7.55 -0.60
N ARG A 69 -1.56 6.87 -0.70
CA ARG A 69 -2.64 7.17 -1.65
C ARG A 69 -3.23 8.56 -1.39
N ASP A 70 -3.48 8.92 -0.13
CA ASP A 70 -3.98 10.24 0.27
C ASP A 70 -3.01 11.36 -0.12
N ASN A 71 -1.71 11.09 -0.02
CA ASN A 71 -0.65 11.99 -0.48
C ASN A 71 -0.42 11.94 -2.01
N ARG A 72 -1.27 11.24 -2.76
CA ARG A 72 -1.19 11.05 -4.22
C ARG A 72 0.14 10.46 -4.67
N LYS A 73 0.70 9.51 -3.90
CA LYS A 73 1.94 8.81 -4.21
C LYS A 73 1.69 7.31 -4.30
N GLY A 74 2.27 6.66 -5.32
CA GLY A 74 2.22 5.20 -5.49
C GLY A 74 3.28 4.43 -4.71
N ARG A 75 4.18 5.11 -3.98
CA ARG A 75 5.27 4.50 -3.20
C ARG A 75 5.16 4.89 -1.74
N ILE A 76 5.23 3.87 -0.86
CA ILE A 76 5.33 4.05 0.58
C ILE A 76 6.70 4.67 0.92
N THR A 77 6.69 5.69 1.77
CA THR A 77 7.89 6.38 2.27
C THR A 77 7.86 6.37 3.81
N PRO A 78 8.99 6.66 4.51
CA PRO A 78 8.98 6.71 5.98
C PRO A 78 7.93 7.67 6.56
N ARG A 79 7.62 8.76 5.84
CA ARG A 79 6.52 9.68 6.20
C ARG A 79 5.17 8.96 6.27
N HIS A 80 4.86 8.10 5.31
CA HIS A 80 3.58 7.38 5.27
C HIS A 80 3.47 6.36 6.39
N ILE A 81 4.58 5.70 6.72
CA ILE A 81 4.66 4.76 7.85
C ILE A 81 4.42 5.50 9.18
N LEU A 82 5.03 6.67 9.37
CA LEU A 82 4.79 7.48 10.57
C LEU A 82 3.34 7.98 10.64
N LEU A 83 2.77 8.46 9.53
CA LEU A 83 1.37 8.89 9.51
C LEU A 83 0.41 7.74 9.84
N ALA A 84 0.66 6.54 9.32
CA ALA A 84 -0.13 5.35 9.64
C ALA A 84 -0.08 5.02 11.14
N ILE A 85 1.13 4.86 11.69
CA ILE A 85 1.33 4.47 13.09
C ILE A 85 0.84 5.54 14.06
N ALA A 86 1.05 6.82 13.77
CA ALA A 86 0.70 7.88 14.71
C ALA A 86 -0.80 8.22 14.74
N ASN A 87 -1.56 7.88 13.68
CA ASN A 87 -3.02 8.05 13.65
C ASN A 87 -3.77 6.82 14.16
N ASP A 88 -3.10 5.68 14.32
CA ASP A 88 -3.69 4.46 14.87
C ASP A 88 -3.30 4.29 16.35
N GLU A 89 -4.30 4.12 17.22
CA GLU A 89 -4.07 4.11 18.67
C GLU A 89 -3.26 2.88 19.12
N GLU A 90 -3.56 1.71 18.58
CA GLU A 90 -2.94 0.45 18.98
C GLU A 90 -1.48 0.39 18.51
N LEU A 91 -1.21 0.77 17.26
CA LEU A 91 0.14 0.84 16.72
C LEU A 91 0.96 1.96 17.37
N HIS A 92 0.35 3.11 17.68
CA HIS A 92 1.04 4.17 18.39
C HIS A 92 1.47 3.72 19.79
N LEU A 93 0.60 2.98 20.49
CA LEU A 93 0.93 2.40 21.79
C LEU A 93 2.03 1.34 21.69
N LEU A 94 1.91 0.42 20.73
CA LEU A 94 2.89 -0.64 20.50
C LEU A 94 4.29 -0.09 20.19
N LEU A 95 4.36 1.05 19.49
CA LEU A 95 5.60 1.66 19.00
C LEU A 95 5.96 2.97 19.70
N LYS A 96 5.44 3.20 20.93
CA LYS A 96 5.58 4.46 21.68
C LYS A 96 7.02 4.96 21.81
N SER A 97 7.99 4.06 21.95
CA SER A 97 9.42 4.39 22.14
C SER A 97 10.26 4.24 20.87
N VAL A 98 9.63 4.00 19.72
CA VAL A 98 10.34 3.79 18.44
C VAL A 98 10.42 5.10 17.68
N THR A 99 11.63 5.46 17.22
CA THR A 99 11.83 6.61 16.33
C THR A 99 11.89 6.15 14.88
N ILE A 100 10.99 6.66 14.04
CA ILE A 100 10.99 6.39 12.61
C ILE A 100 11.86 7.43 11.90
N ALA A 101 13.01 7.00 11.40
CA ALA A 101 13.91 7.87 10.65
C ALA A 101 13.20 8.50 9.45
N SER A 102 13.38 9.82 9.26
CA SER A 102 12.75 10.59 8.17
C SER A 102 11.21 10.56 8.15
N GLY A 103 10.56 10.22 9.27
CA GLY A 103 9.10 10.21 9.39
C GLY A 103 8.49 11.60 9.61
N GLY A 104 9.21 12.52 10.25
CA GLY A 104 8.67 13.80 10.71
C GLY A 104 7.67 13.63 11.88
N VAL A 105 6.70 14.54 12.00
CA VAL A 105 5.67 14.50 13.05
C VAL A 105 4.26 14.69 12.49
N LEU A 106 3.21 14.31 13.24
CA LEU A 106 1.83 14.63 12.86
C LEU A 106 1.64 16.15 12.87
N PRO A 107 1.00 16.73 11.82
CA PRO A 107 0.65 18.15 11.84
C PRO A 107 -0.34 18.44 12.97
N LYS A 108 0.11 19.12 14.01
CA LYS A 108 -0.72 19.55 15.14
C LYS A 108 -0.24 20.91 15.62
N ILE A 109 -1.16 21.87 15.68
CA ILE A 109 -0.92 23.21 16.24
C ILE A 109 -1.84 23.35 17.45
N HIS A 110 -1.26 23.69 18.60
CA HIS A 110 -2.03 23.98 19.81
C HIS A 110 -2.96 25.19 19.56
N PRO A 111 -4.23 25.15 19.98
CA PRO A 111 -5.21 26.20 19.67
C PRO A 111 -4.78 27.58 20.18
N GLU A 112 -3.97 27.64 21.24
CA GLU A 112 -3.39 28.86 21.80
C GLU A 112 -2.42 29.56 20.84
N LEU A 113 -1.82 28.81 19.90
CA LEU A 113 -0.88 29.33 18.90
C LEU A 113 -1.57 29.81 17.62
N LEU A 114 -2.90 29.61 17.50
CA LEU A 114 -3.63 30.05 16.33
C LEU A 114 -3.88 31.56 16.40
N ALA A 115 -3.68 32.23 15.27
CA ALA A 115 -3.99 33.65 15.16
C ALA A 115 -5.46 33.90 15.52
N LYS A 116 -5.70 34.86 16.42
CA LYS A 116 -7.06 35.28 16.76
C LYS A 116 -7.76 35.74 15.47
N LYS A 117 -8.85 35.06 15.11
CA LYS A 117 -9.65 35.42 13.93
C LYS A 117 -9.99 36.92 14.00
N LYS A 118 -9.61 37.70 12.98
CA LYS A 118 -9.94 39.13 12.87
C LYS A 118 -11.47 39.26 12.98
N GLY A 119 -11.95 39.85 14.09
CA GLY A 119 -13.38 40.04 14.37
C GLY A 119 -14.06 38.99 15.28
N GLY A 120 -13.36 37.96 15.77
CA GLY A 120 -13.93 36.96 16.69
C GLY A 120 -13.43 37.12 18.13
N LYS A 121 -14.36 37.26 19.09
CA LYS A 121 -14.02 37.11 20.53
C LYS A 121 -13.56 35.67 20.78
N PHE A 122 -12.49 35.52 21.56
CA PHE A 122 -11.92 34.21 21.91
C PHE A 122 -12.89 33.53 22.88
N VAL A 123 -13.58 32.48 22.44
CA VAL A 123 -14.39 31.62 23.31
C VAL A 123 -13.58 30.35 23.53
N VAL A 124 -13.08 30.21 24.76
CA VAL A 124 -12.50 28.94 25.24
C VAL A 124 -13.68 28.00 25.49
N GLY A 125 -13.81 26.98 24.66
CA GLY A 125 -14.84 25.96 24.79
C GLY A 125 -14.32 24.62 24.30
N ASN A 126 -14.23 23.66 25.22
CA ASN A 126 -13.87 22.28 24.94
C ASN A 126 -14.81 21.67 23.88
N ASN A 127 -14.22 20.92 22.95
CA ASN A 127 -14.88 20.02 21.99
C ASN A 127 -15.67 20.68 20.85
N ILE A 128 -14.96 21.19 19.84
CA ILE A 128 -15.50 21.37 18.49
C ILE A 128 -14.63 20.55 17.53
N PRO A 129 -15.18 19.58 16.76
CA PRO A 129 -14.39 18.82 15.81
C PRO A 129 -13.90 19.75 14.69
N LEU A 130 -12.58 19.90 14.58
CA LEU A 130 -11.92 20.72 13.58
C LEU A 130 -11.98 20.02 12.21
N THR A 131 -13.11 20.14 11.51
CA THR A 131 -13.10 19.99 10.06
C THR A 131 -12.48 21.26 9.47
N VAL A 132 -11.25 21.15 8.98
CA VAL A 132 -10.61 22.24 8.24
C VAL A 132 -11.26 22.25 6.85
N PRO A 133 -11.86 23.36 6.37
CA PRO A 133 -12.42 23.40 5.03
C PRO A 133 -11.27 23.24 4.02
N TYR A 134 -11.29 22.14 3.26
CA TYR A 134 -10.41 21.93 2.13
C TYR A 134 -10.57 23.09 1.14
N LYS A 135 -9.52 23.90 0.96
CA LYS A 135 -9.48 24.94 -0.07
C LYS A 135 -9.39 24.23 -1.42
N LYS A 136 -10.48 24.26 -2.21
CA LYS A 136 -10.49 23.72 -3.59
C LYS A 136 -9.27 24.25 -4.36
N PRO A 137 -8.52 23.40 -5.08
CA PRO A 137 -7.38 23.84 -5.86
C PRO A 137 -7.82 24.90 -6.88
N ILE A 138 -6.99 25.92 -7.02
CA ILE A 138 -7.17 27.01 -7.99
C ILE A 138 -7.38 26.39 -9.37
N ALA A 139 -8.50 26.72 -10.01
CA ALA A 139 -8.74 26.37 -11.40
C ALA A 139 -7.64 27.02 -12.25
N THR A 140 -6.69 26.23 -12.73
CA THR A 140 -5.82 26.63 -13.84
C THR A 140 -6.73 26.90 -15.04
N LYS A 141 -6.73 28.14 -15.54
CA LYS A 141 -7.39 28.48 -16.80
C LYS A 141 -6.98 27.45 -17.85
N PRO A 142 -7.93 26.85 -18.60
CA PRO A 142 -7.56 25.94 -19.67
C PRO A 142 -6.76 26.72 -20.73
N MET A 143 -5.62 26.16 -21.15
CA MET A 143 -4.94 26.62 -22.36
C MET A 143 -5.93 26.50 -23.52
N ALA A 144 -6.13 27.58 -24.27
CA ALA A 144 -6.97 27.59 -25.45
C ALA A 144 -6.42 26.59 -26.48
N HIS A 145 -7.11 25.47 -26.65
CA HIS A 145 -6.94 24.63 -27.83
C HIS A 145 -7.55 25.36 -29.03
N LYS A 146 -6.71 25.83 -29.96
CA LYS A 146 -7.15 26.12 -31.33
C LYS A 146 -7.71 24.81 -31.90
N LYS A 147 -9.01 24.79 -32.21
CA LYS A 147 -9.63 23.70 -32.96
C LYS A 147 -8.90 23.54 -34.30
N PRO A 148 -8.55 22.32 -34.73
CA PRO A 148 -8.19 22.11 -36.12
C PRO A 148 -9.42 22.38 -36.99
N THR A 149 -9.29 23.33 -37.91
CA THR A 149 -10.31 23.65 -38.91
C THR A 149 -10.47 22.44 -39.82
N SER A 150 -11.61 21.76 -39.72
CA SER A 150 -12.06 20.80 -40.72
C SER A 150 -12.57 21.57 -41.93
N THR A 151 -11.72 21.77 -42.94
CA THR A 151 -12.19 22.09 -44.29
C THR A 151 -12.38 20.79 -45.06
N LEU A 152 -13.64 20.46 -45.28
CA LEU A 152 -14.09 19.52 -46.30
C LEU A 152 -13.61 20.02 -47.66
N ALA A 153 -12.81 19.22 -48.36
CA ALA A 153 -12.63 19.33 -49.80
C ALA A 153 -13.22 18.07 -50.44
N VAL A 154 -14.42 18.23 -50.98
CA VAL A 154 -15.08 17.33 -51.93
C VAL A 154 -14.19 17.22 -53.16
N GLY A 155 -13.88 16.00 -53.60
CA GLY A 155 -13.01 15.80 -54.76
C GLY A 155 -12.94 14.36 -55.25
N ASN A 156 -13.99 13.95 -55.95
CA ASN A 156 -14.00 13.02 -57.09
C ASN A 156 -13.57 11.55 -56.90
N GLN A 157 -14.56 10.65 -56.98
CA GLN A 157 -14.39 9.25 -57.41
C GLN A 157 -13.82 9.20 -58.85
N PRO A 158 -13.13 8.10 -59.17
CA PRO A 158 -13.57 7.38 -60.36
C PRO A 158 -13.78 5.89 -60.09
N SER A 159 -14.89 5.41 -60.63
CA SER A 159 -15.27 4.01 -60.83
C SER A 159 -14.16 3.19 -61.49
N LYS A 160 -13.94 1.93 -61.07
CA LYS A 160 -14.29 0.72 -61.87
C LYS A 160 -13.66 -0.57 -61.33
N LYS A 161 -14.46 -1.63 -61.51
CA LYS A 161 -14.16 -3.07 -61.65
C LYS A 161 -14.11 -3.94 -60.40
N ALA A 162 -15.21 -4.69 -60.26
CA ALA A 162 -15.33 -5.98 -59.60
C ALA A 162 -14.30 -6.98 -60.11
N ILE A 163 -13.73 -7.77 -59.19
CA ILE A 163 -13.20 -9.11 -59.44
C ILE A 163 -13.63 -9.99 -58.25
N ILE A 164 -14.40 -11.02 -58.59
CA ILE A 164 -14.85 -12.17 -57.78
C ILE A 164 -13.64 -13.11 -57.56
N VAL A 165 -13.80 -14.13 -56.69
CA VAL A 165 -12.96 -15.35 -56.49
C VAL A 165 -12.06 -15.22 -55.26
N SER A 166 -11.96 -16.14 -54.29
CA SER A 166 -12.53 -17.46 -53.99
C SER A 166 -12.04 -17.83 -52.58
N SER A 167 -12.75 -18.75 -51.94
CA SER A 167 -12.38 -19.57 -50.78
C SER A 167 -10.88 -19.90 -50.60
N GLY A 168 -10.46 -20.00 -49.33
CA GLY A 168 -9.20 -20.65 -48.96
C GLY A 168 -8.90 -20.52 -47.46
N GLU A 169 -9.19 -21.58 -46.72
CA GLU A 169 -8.70 -21.87 -45.38
C GLU A 169 -7.16 -21.78 -45.30
N TYR A 170 -6.64 -21.31 -44.17
CA TYR A 170 -5.54 -21.92 -43.38
C TYR A 170 -5.58 -21.35 -41.96
#